data_AF-B0T4P1-F1
#
_entry.id   AF-B0T4P1-F1
#
_cell.length_a   1.000
_cell.length_b   1.000
_cell.length_c   1.000
_cell.angle_alpha   90.00
_cell.angle_beta   90.00
_cell.angle_gamma   90.00
#
_symmetry.space_group_name_H-M   'P 1'
#
loop_
_entity.id
_entity.type
_entity.pdbx_description
1 polymer ?
#
loop_
_entity_poly.entity_id
_entity_poly.type
_entity_poly.pdbx_seq_one_letter_code
_entity_poly.pdbx_strand_id
1 'polypeptide(L)'
;MLLHRTALLFCLLLPFALAPTLGWWTPLLVLIVSYTFFGLDALGDQLEDPFGTDDNDLPLDAMVRTIERELLFAMGRAELPPPLTAVRYHLT
;
A
#
# COMPACT_ATOMS: atom_id res chain seq x y z
N MET A 1 4.41 -1.19 -15.13
CA MET A 1 4.01 -1.09 -16.56
C MET A 1 3.86 -2.45 -17.29
N LEU A 2 4.83 -3.37 -17.21
CA LEU A 2 4.68 -4.71 -17.83
C LEU A 2 3.70 -5.61 -17.06
N LEU A 3 3.79 -5.63 -15.72
CA LEU A 3 2.91 -6.43 -14.84
C LEU A 3 1.43 -6.06 -15.04
N HIS A 4 1.11 -4.77 -14.99
CA HIS A 4 -0.23 -4.25 -15.28
C HIS A 4 -0.81 -4.74 -16.62
N ARG A 5 0.00 -4.69 -17.70
CA ARG A 5 -0.42 -5.13 -19.04
C ARG A 5 -0.65 -6.64 -19.09
N THR A 6 0.22 -7.44 -18.46
CA THR A 6 0.04 -8.90 -18.39
C THR A 6 -1.15 -9.29 -17.51
N ALA A 7 -1.39 -8.57 -16.42
CA ALA A 7 -2.52 -8.80 -15.52
C ALA A 7 -3.86 -8.52 -16.20
N LEU A 8 -3.95 -7.43 -16.98
CA LEU A 8 -5.11 -7.12 -17.82
C LEU A 8 -5.38 -8.21 -18.84
N LEU A 9 -4.36 -8.63 -19.59
CA LEU A 9 -4.49 -9.70 -20.58
C LEU A 9 -4.92 -11.02 -19.93
N PHE A 10 -4.33 -11.37 -18.78
CA PHE A 10 -4.67 -12.55 -18.02
C PHE A 10 -6.13 -12.53 -17.54
N CYS A 11 -6.58 -11.43 -16.92
CA CYS A 11 -7.96 -11.27 -16.47
C CYS A 11 -8.96 -11.29 -17.63
N LEU A 12 -8.59 -10.78 -18.80
CA LEU A 12 -9.45 -10.76 -19.99
C LEU A 12 -9.56 -12.13 -20.66
N LEU A 13 -8.49 -12.95 -20.61
CA LEU A 13 -8.49 -14.32 -21.13
C LEU A 13 -9.14 -15.32 -20.16
N LEU A 14 -9.08 -15.07 -18.85
CA LEU A 14 -9.63 -15.91 -17.78
C LEU A 14 -11.10 -16.34 -17.99
N PRO A 15 -12.06 -15.45 -18.35
CA PRO A 15 -13.44 -15.86 -18.57
C PRO A 15 -13.58 -16.85 -19.72
N PHE A 16 -12.77 -16.76 -20.78
CA PHE A 16 -12.81 -17.72 -21.89
C PHE A 16 -12.27 -19.10 -21.48
N ALA A 17 -11.28 -19.13 -20.59
CA ALA A 17 -10.74 -20.37 -20.04
C ALA A 17 -11.73 -21.08 -19.09
N LEU A 18 -12.49 -20.31 -18.30
CA LEU A 18 -13.41 -20.82 -17.28
C LEU A 18 -14.87 -20.99 -17.77
N ALA A 19 -15.26 -20.35 -18.88
CA ALA A 19 -16.61 -20.45 -19.42
C ALA A 19 -17.07 -21.90 -19.69
N PRO A 20 -16.23 -22.81 -20.24
CA PRO A 20 -16.64 -24.19 -20.49
C PRO A 20 -16.89 -25.02 -19.22
N THR A 21 -16.28 -24.66 -18.09
CA THR A 21 -16.35 -25.42 -16.84
C THR A 21 -17.38 -24.86 -15.86
N LEU A 22 -17.51 -23.54 -15.76
CA LEU A 22 -18.33 -22.86 -14.75
C LEU A 22 -19.61 -22.21 -15.31
N GLY A 23 -19.72 -22.01 -16.63
CA GLY A 23 -20.89 -21.39 -17.26
C GLY A 23 -21.26 -20.05 -16.63
N TRP A 24 -22.45 -19.95 -16.04
CA TRP A 24 -22.95 -18.69 -15.45
C TRP A 24 -22.25 -18.28 -14.15
N TRP A 25 -21.49 -19.17 -13.50
CA TRP A 25 -20.68 -18.84 -12.33
C TRP A 25 -19.35 -18.19 -12.70
N THR A 26 -18.93 -18.28 -13.96
CA THR A 26 -17.69 -17.72 -14.48
C THR A 26 -17.51 -16.23 -14.15
N PRO A 27 -18.49 -15.31 -14.36
CA PRO A 27 -18.31 -13.90 -14.01
C PRO A 27 -18.02 -13.66 -12.52
N LEU A 28 -18.63 -14.44 -11.62
CA LEU A 28 -18.38 -14.29 -10.18
C LEU A 28 -16.95 -14.69 -9.82
N LEU A 29 -16.48 -15.84 -10.32
CA LEU A 29 -15.13 -16.29 -10.02
C LEU A 29 -14.08 -15.38 -10.67
N VAL A 30 -14.32 -14.94 -11.91
CA VAL A 30 -13.45 -13.99 -12.61
C VAL A 30 -13.37 -12.68 -11.85
N LEU A 31 -14.49 -12.15 -11.32
CA LEU A 31 -14.48 -10.94 -10.50
C LEU A 31 -13.57 -11.07 -9.28
N ILE A 32 -13.68 -12.17 -8.54
CA ILE A 32 -12.87 -12.41 -7.33
C ILE A 32 -11.39 -12.49 -7.70
N VAL A 33 -11.04 -13.31 -8.72
CA VAL A 33 -9.64 -13.48 -9.14
C VAL A 33 -9.07 -12.17 -9.65
N SER A 34 -9.79 -11.44 -10.52
CA SER A 34 -9.36 -10.14 -11.02
C SER A 34 -9.16 -9.14 -9.87
N TYR A 35 -10.10 -9.06 -8.93
CA TYR A 35 -9.94 -8.19 -7.76
C TYR A 35 -8.67 -8.50 -6.97
N THR A 36 -8.37 -9.77 -6.73
CA THR A 36 -7.13 -10.17 -6.04
C THR A 36 -5.88 -9.78 -6.82
N PHE A 37 -5.85 -10.02 -8.13
CA PHE A 37 -4.68 -9.68 -8.96
C PHE A 37 -4.45 -8.17 -9.06
N PHE A 38 -5.51 -7.37 -9.27
CA PHE A 38 -5.38 -5.90 -9.31
C PHE A 38 -5.07 -5.31 -7.93
N GLY A 39 -5.62 -5.87 -6.86
CA GLY A 39 -5.27 -5.47 -5.51
C GLY A 39 -3.80 -5.72 -5.21
N LEU A 40 -3.24 -6.84 -5.69
CA LEU A 40 -1.83 -7.16 -5.51
C LEU A 40 -0.91 -6.27 -6.37
N ASP A 41 -1.30 -5.91 -7.59
CA ASP A 41 -0.60 -4.93 -8.43
C ASP A 41 -0.52 -3.57 -7.72
N ALA A 42 -1.66 -3.07 -7.22
CA ALA A 42 -1.74 -1.80 -6.49
C ALA A 42 -0.96 -1.80 -5.17
N LEU A 43 -0.98 -2.92 -4.44
CA LEU A 43 -0.14 -3.08 -3.24
C LEU A 43 1.34 -3.10 -3.60
N GLY A 44 1.71 -3.75 -4.71
CA GLY A 44 3.08 -3.76 -5.21
C GLY A 44 3.60 -2.36 -5.50
N ASP A 45 2.78 -1.53 -6.16
CA ASP A 45 3.13 -0.13 -6.46
C ASP A 45 3.36 0.68 -5.17
N GLN A 46 2.51 0.51 -4.14
CA GLN A 46 2.70 1.19 -2.84
C GLN A 46 3.96 0.71 -2.10
N LEU A 47 4.31 -0.58 -2.19
CA LEU A 47 5.53 -1.11 -1.57
C LEU A 47 6.82 -0.68 -2.30
N GLU A 48 6.73 -0.20 -3.54
CA GLU A 48 7.90 0.22 -4.31
C GLU A 48 8.47 1.56 -3.82
N ASP A 49 7.63 2.46 -3.28
CA ASP A 49 8.05 3.77 -2.75
C ASP A 49 7.59 4.01 -1.30
N PRO A 50 8.09 3.23 -0.32
CA PRO A 50 7.62 3.32 1.07
C PRO A 50 8.04 4.61 1.80
N PHE A 51 8.84 5.45 1.16
CA PHE A 51 9.35 6.72 1.70
C PHE A 51 8.73 7.94 1.02
N GLY A 52 7.67 7.73 0.24
CA GLY A 52 6.91 8.80 -0.38
C GLY A 52 6.06 9.59 0.62
N THR A 53 4.97 10.17 0.10
CA THR A 53 4.02 10.98 0.88
C THR A 53 2.58 10.48 0.77
N ASP A 54 2.38 9.26 0.26
CA ASP A 54 1.07 8.63 0.14
C ASP A 54 0.56 8.17 1.51
N ASP A 55 -0.75 7.91 1.61
CA ASP A 55 -1.44 7.59 2.87
C ASP A 55 -0.87 6.35 3.59
N ASN A 56 -0.27 5.42 2.85
CA ASN A 56 0.27 4.16 3.37
C ASN A 56 1.80 4.17 3.52
N ASP A 57 2.45 5.32 3.27
CA ASP A 57 3.90 5.45 3.39
C ASP A 57 4.37 5.57 4.83
N LEU A 58 5.66 5.38 5.05
CA LEU A 58 6.25 5.45 6.37
C LEU A 58 6.17 6.88 6.93
N PRO A 59 5.75 7.06 8.20
CA PRO A 59 5.69 8.39 8.82
C PRO A 59 7.09 8.85 9.26
N LEU A 60 7.94 9.18 8.29
CA LEU A 60 9.35 9.52 8.51
C LEU A 60 9.52 10.72 9.45
N ASP A 61 8.71 11.75 9.32
CA ASP A 61 8.78 12.93 10.19
C ASP A 61 8.48 12.57 11.65
N ALA A 62 7.51 11.68 11.88
CA ALA A 62 7.20 11.15 13.20
C ALA A 62 8.38 10.34 13.78
N MET A 63 9.01 9.51 12.95
CA MET A 63 10.18 8.72 13.35
C MET A 63 11.35 9.64 13.70
N VAL A 64 11.64 10.64 12.87
CA VAL A 64 12.69 11.63 13.13
C VAL A 64 12.38 12.42 14.40
N ARG A 65 11.14 12.87 14.61
CA ARG A 65 10.72 13.56 15.84
C ARG A 65 10.92 12.67 17.08
N THR A 66 10.66 11.38 16.96
CA THR A 66 10.85 10.43 18.06
C THR A 66 12.34 10.28 18.39
N ILE A 67 13.18 10.07 17.38
CA ILE A 67 14.64 9.96 17.54
C ILE A 67 15.22 11.26 18.13
N GLU A 68 14.78 12.42 17.64
CA GLU A 68 15.20 13.73 18.15
C GLU A 68 14.93 13.85 19.66
N ARG A 69 13.73 13.44 20.09
CA ARG A 69 13.35 13.47 21.51
C ARG A 69 14.19 12.52 22.34
N GLU A 70 14.44 11.31 21.87
CA GLU A 70 15.28 10.32 22.58
C GLU A 70 16.71 10.83 22.75
N LEU A 71 17.29 11.43 21.71
CA LEU A 71 18.63 12.02 21.76
C LEU A 71 18.69 13.23 22.71
N LEU A 72 17.73 14.15 22.65
CA LEU A 72 17.67 15.29 23.55
C LEU A 72 17.51 14.87 25.01
N PHE A 73 16.68 13.85 25.26
CA PHE A 73 16.50 13.27 26.58
C PHE A 73 17.81 12.64 27.10
N ALA A 74 18.51 11.87 26.27
CA ALA A 74 19.79 11.26 26.62
C ALA A 74 20.88 12.30 26.92
N MET A 75 20.82 13.48 26.27
CA MET A 75 21.71 14.62 26.54
C MET A 75 21.31 15.45 27.77
N GLY A 76 20.26 15.08 28.51
CA GLY A 76 19.82 15.78 29.72
C GLY A 76 19.09 17.10 29.46
N ARG A 77 18.54 17.32 28.24
CA ARG A 77 17.72 18.50 27.94
C ARG A 77 16.33 18.35 28.58
N ALA A 78 15.89 19.39 29.28
CA ALA A 78 14.57 19.42 29.93
C ALA A 78 13.43 19.77 28.95
N GLU A 79 13.73 20.51 27.88
CA GLU A 79 12.77 20.90 26.86
C GLU A 79 12.86 19.93 25.68
N LEU A 80 11.82 19.12 25.50
CA LEU A 80 11.66 18.21 24.38
C LEU A 80 10.64 18.79 23.40
N PRO A 81 10.88 18.71 22.08
CA PRO A 81 9.88 19.11 21.10
C PRO A 81 8.61 18.25 21.25
N PRO A 82 7.41 18.82 21.01
CA PRO A 82 6.16 18.10 21.13
C PRO A 82 6.12 16.92 20.15
N PRO A 83 5.39 15.83 20.49
CA PRO A 83 5.18 14.74 19.55
C PRO A 83 4.41 15.27 18.35
N LEU A 84 4.76 14.81 17.15
CA LEU A 84 3.91 15.04 15.98
C LEU A 84 2.59 14.30 16.19
N THR A 85 1.49 14.98 15.93
CA THR A 85 0.14 14.42 16.07
C THR A 85 -0.42 14.19 14.67
N ALA A 86 -1.14 13.08 14.49
CA ALA A 86 -1.65 12.74 13.17
C ALA A 86 -2.68 13.78 12.71
N VAL A 87 -2.41 14.44 11.58
CA VAL A 87 -3.37 15.30 10.89
C VAL A 87 -3.85 14.52 9.66
N ARG A 88 -5.10 14.06 9.69
CA ARG A 88 -5.70 13.27 8.60
C ARG A 88 -4.83 12.08 8.17
N TYR A 89 -4.40 11.26 9.13
CA TYR A 89 -3.56 10.07 8.92
C TYR A 89 -2.09 10.34 8.53
N HIS A 90 -1.70 11.58 8.22
CA HIS A 90 -0.29 11.96 8.05
C HIS A 90 0.32 12.44 9.37
N LEU A 91 1.57 12.05 9.62
CA LEU A 91 2.39 12.53 10.74
C LEU A 91 3.51 13.45 10.23
N THR A 92 3.15 14.42 9.40
CA THR A 92 4.02 15.51 8.90
C THR A 92 4.01 16.72 9.83
#